data_AF-A0A951Q333-F1
#
_entry.id   AF-A0A951Q333-F1
#
_cell.length_a   1.000
_cell.length_b   1.000
_cell.length_c   1.000
_cell.angle_alpha   90.00
_cell.angle_beta   90.00
_cell.angle_gamma   90.00
#
_symmetry.space_group_name_H-M   'P 1'
#
loop_
_entity.id
_entity.type
_entity.pdbx_description
1 polymer ?
#
loop_
_entity_poly.entity_id
_entity_poly.type
_entity_poly.pdbx_seq_one_letter_code
_entity_poly.pdbx_strand_id
1 'polypeptide(L)'
;MQELRHDYRRTLDKIDVRNLVFVDEAGLNLSMSRLFARAVDGERAIGSIPGSKGGNISLVGALNLDGLIAAMTVPGSINTEVFLTYVT
;
A
#
# COMPACT_ATOMS: atom_id res chain seq x y z
N MET A 1 -4.71 25.67 -0.08
CA MET A 1 -4.67 24.21 0.17
C MET A 1 -5.88 23.71 0.95
N GLN A 2 -6.21 24.26 2.12
CA GLN A 2 -7.41 23.83 2.87
C GLN A 2 -8.71 24.03 2.07
N GLU A 3 -8.87 25.20 1.44
CA GLU A 3 -10.04 25.50 0.61
C GLU A 3 -10.26 24.49 -0.53
N LEU A 4 -9.20 24.15 -1.28
CA LEU A 4 -9.25 23.10 -2.30
C LEU A 4 -9.69 21.72 -1.76
N ARG A 5 -9.29 21.38 -0.53
CA ARG A 5 -9.73 20.12 0.12
C ARG A 5 -11.21 20.17 0.47
N HIS A 6 -11.71 21.31 0.94
CA HIS A 6 -13.13 21.50 1.21
C HIS A 6 -13.97 21.46 -0.06
N ASP A 7 -13.52 22.07 -1.15
CA ASP A 7 -14.20 22.04 -2.45
C ASP A 7 -14.27 20.64 -3.03
N TYR A 8 -13.17 19.90 -2.95
CA TYR A 8 -13.12 18.51 -3.35
C TYR A 8 -14.08 17.64 -2.52
N ARG A 9 -14.10 17.81 -1.18
CA ARG A 9 -15.05 17.13 -0.29
C ARG A 9 -16.50 17.40 -0.70
N ARG A 10 -16.86 18.66 -0.93
CA ARG A 10 -18.21 19.06 -1.37
C ARG A 10 -18.60 18.44 -2.72
N THR A 11 -17.63 18.18 -3.58
CA THR A 11 -17.85 17.50 -4.86
C THR A 11 -18.10 16.01 -4.65
N LEU A 12 -17.30 15.36 -3.79
CA LEU A 12 -17.48 13.95 -3.43
C LEU A 12 -18.82 13.67 -2.75
N ASP A 13 -19.33 14.60 -1.92
CA ASP A 13 -20.62 14.44 -1.21
C ASP A 13 -21.82 14.26 -2.17
N LYS A 14 -21.66 14.60 -3.45
CA LYS A 14 -22.68 14.42 -4.50
C LYS A 14 -22.67 13.03 -5.15
N ILE A 15 -21.67 12.21 -4.86
CA ILE A 15 -21.47 10.88 -5.43
C ILE A 15 -21.90 9.85 -4.40
N ASP A 16 -22.74 8.87 -4.78
CA ASP A 16 -23.04 7.74 -3.89
C ASP A 16 -21.72 7.03 -3.55
N VAL A 17 -21.47 6.83 -2.26
CA VAL A 17 -20.27 6.16 -1.74
C VAL A 17 -20.06 4.77 -2.34
N ARG A 18 -21.13 4.08 -2.76
CA ARG A 18 -21.05 2.78 -3.46
C ARG A 18 -20.41 2.86 -4.85
N ASN A 19 -20.39 4.04 -5.44
CA ASN A 19 -19.79 4.31 -6.75
C ASN A 19 -18.34 4.84 -6.63
N LEU A 20 -17.79 4.91 -5.41
CA LEU A 20 -16.42 5.36 -5.20
C LEU A 20 -15.46 4.17 -5.17
N VAL A 21 -14.38 4.29 -5.95
CA VAL A 21 -13.22 3.41 -5.92
C VAL A 21 -12.00 4.28 -5.64
N PHE A 22 -11.26 3.94 -4.58
CA PHE A 22 -10.04 4.63 -4.18
C PHE A 22 -8.83 3.84 -4.65
N VAL A 23 -7.94 4.50 -5.39
CA VAL A 23 -6.70 3.90 -5.89
C VAL A 23 -5.52 4.60 -5.24
N ASP A 24 -4.57 3.83 -4.73
CA ASP A 24 -3.34 4.36 -4.15
C ASP A 24 -2.15 3.41 -4.36
N GLU A 25 -0.95 3.92 -4.14
CA GLU A 25 0.32 3.21 -4.22
C GLU A 25 1.00 3.09 -2.85
N ALA A 26 1.65 1.95 -2.61
CA ALA A 26 2.45 1.71 -1.42
C ALA A 26 3.76 1.00 -1.76
N GLY A 27 4.88 1.61 -1.37
CA GLY A 27 6.21 1.00 -1.44
C GLY A 27 6.47 0.03 -0.29
N LEU A 28 6.92 -1.18 -0.64
CA LEU A 28 7.26 -2.27 0.27
C LEU A 28 8.75 -2.57 0.13
N ASN A 29 9.52 -2.38 1.21
CA ASN A 29 10.92 -2.79 1.24
C ASN A 29 11.03 -4.24 1.77
N LEU A 30 11.61 -5.13 0.96
CA LEU A 30 11.69 -6.57 1.27
C LEU A 30 12.73 -6.92 2.35
N SER A 31 13.54 -5.95 2.79
CA SER A 31 14.45 -6.14 3.93
C SER A 31 13.83 -5.74 5.27
N MET A 32 12.60 -5.20 5.26
CA MET A 32 11.91 -4.87 6.50
C MET A 32 11.67 -6.13 7.32
N SER A 33 12.34 -6.17 8.47
CA SER A 33 12.24 -7.23 9.46
C SER A 33 12.02 -6.60 10.83
N ARG A 34 11.56 -7.40 11.78
CA ARG A 34 11.32 -6.90 13.14
C ARG A 34 12.65 -6.57 13.81
N LEU A 35 12.73 -5.40 14.44
CA LEU A 35 13.90 -4.95 15.20
C LEU A 35 14.23 -5.86 16.40
N PHE A 36 13.21 -6.48 17.00
CA PHE A 36 13.35 -7.30 18.20
C PHE A 36 12.66 -8.65 18.03
N ALA A 37 13.39 -9.72 18.38
CA ALA A 37 12.85 -11.07 18.51
C ALA A 37 11.96 -11.18 19.75
N ARG A 38 11.09 -12.20 19.80
CA ARG A 38 10.26 -12.53 20.97
C ARG A 38 10.51 -13.97 21.35
N ALA A 39 10.53 -14.25 22.65
CA ALA A 39 10.55 -15.58 23.23
C ALA A 39 9.68 -15.59 24.49
N VAL A 40 9.38 -16.79 24.99
CA VAL A 40 8.75 -16.98 26.30
C VAL A 40 9.73 -16.54 27.39
N ASP A 41 9.20 -16.17 28.56
CA ASP A 41 10.03 -15.81 29.71
C ASP A 41 10.99 -16.95 30.08
N GLY A 42 12.23 -16.58 30.43
CA GLY A 42 13.32 -17.52 30.70
C GLY A 42 14.03 -18.11 29.46
N GLU A 43 13.54 -17.86 28.24
CA GLU A 43 14.17 -18.37 27.02
C GLU A 43 14.98 -17.31 26.26
N ARG A 44 15.99 -17.76 25.51
CA ARG A 44 16.77 -16.87 24.64
C ARG A 44 15.97 -16.51 23.40
N ALA A 45 15.66 -15.22 23.22
CA ALA A 45 15.07 -14.72 21.98
C ALA A 45 16.10 -14.73 20.83
N ILE A 46 15.83 -15.54 19.79
CA ILE A 46 16.64 -15.62 18.58
C ILE A 46 15.89 -14.91 17.45
N GLY A 47 16.52 -13.91 16.84
CA GLY A 47 16.02 -13.21 15.65
C GLY A 47 16.83 -13.56 14.41
N SER A 48 16.18 -13.51 13.26
CA SER A 48 16.82 -13.62 11.95
C SER A 48 16.34 -12.49 11.06
N ILE A 49 17.25 -11.89 10.30
CA ILE A 49 16.98 -10.82 9.35
C ILE A 49 17.59 -11.17 7.99
N PRO A 50 17.05 -10.63 6.88
CA PRO A 50 17.67 -10.78 5.57
C PRO A 50 19.11 -10.22 5.58
N GLY A 51 20.07 -10.97 5.03
CA GLY A 51 21.47 -10.56 4.95
C GLY A 51 21.78 -9.53 3.86
N SER A 52 20.82 -9.21 2.98
CA SER A 52 20.93 -8.19 1.94
C SER A 52 19.99 -7.02 2.23
N LYS A 53 20.21 -5.87 1.58
CA LYS A 53 19.32 -4.70 1.66
C LYS A 53 17.93 -4.92 1.03
N GLY A 54 17.68 -6.12 0.48
CA GLY A 54 16.43 -6.45 -0.23
C GLY A 54 16.19 -5.59 -1.47
N GLY A 55 15.10 -5.89 -2.18
CA GLY A 55 14.53 -5.03 -3.22
C GLY A 55 13.36 -4.20 -2.68
N ASN A 56 12.92 -3.24 -3.47
CA ASN A 56 11.64 -2.55 -3.26
C ASN A 56 10.61 -3.08 -4.25
N ILE A 57 9.39 -3.30 -3.76
CA ILE A 57 8.21 -3.61 -4.57
C ILE A 57 7.22 -2.48 -4.35
N SER A 58 6.63 -1.96 -5.42
CA SER A 58 5.44 -1.10 -5.32
C SER A 58 4.18 -1.94 -5.45
N LEU A 59 3.20 -1.69 -4.59
CA LEU A 59 1.84 -2.18 -4.66
C LEU A 59 0.93 -1.05 -5.15
N VAL A 60 0.12 -1.30 -6.17
CA VAL A 60 -1.06 -0.47 -6.47
C VAL A 60 -2.30 -1.26 -6.13
N GLY A 61 -3.27 -0.61 -5.47
CA GLY A 61 -4.51 -1.25 -5.06
C GLY A 61 -5.72 -0.36 -5.25
N ALA A 62 -6.89 -0.97 -5.48
CA ALA A 62 -8.18 -0.32 -5.57
C ALA A 62 -9.10 -0.85 -4.48
N LEU A 63 -9.67 0.06 -3.70
CA LEU A 63 -10.58 -0.23 -2.59
C LEU A 63 -11.95 0.41 -2.83
N ASN A 64 -13.01 -0.34 -2.54
CA ASN A 64 -14.37 0.18 -2.43
C ASN A 64 -15.01 -0.28 -1.10
N LEU A 65 -16.32 -0.12 -0.95
CA LEU A 65 -17.03 -0.56 0.26
C LEU A 65 -17.01 -2.08 0.51
N ASP A 66 -16.77 -2.89 -0.52
CA ASP A 66 -16.69 -4.35 -0.41
C ASP A 66 -15.25 -4.83 -0.09
N GLY A 67 -14.27 -3.92 -0.11
CA GLY A 67 -12.88 -4.19 0.20
C GLY A 67 -11.96 -3.98 -1.00
N LEU A 68 -10.87 -4.75 -1.06
CA LEU A 68 -9.85 -4.66 -2.11
C LEU A 68 -10.34 -5.37 -3.37
N ILE A 69 -10.59 -4.60 -4.43
CA ILE A 69 -11.18 -5.11 -5.68
C ILE A 69 -10.15 -5.35 -6.78
N ALA A 70 -8.98 -4.71 -6.70
CA ALA A 70 -7.86 -4.96 -7.59
C ALA A 70 -6.55 -4.67 -6.87
N ALA A 71 -5.51 -5.44 -7.18
CA ALA A 71 -4.17 -5.23 -6.65
C ALA A 71 -3.12 -5.75 -7.64
N MET A 72 -2.01 -5.03 -7.75
CA MET A 72 -0.86 -5.44 -8.55
C MET A 72 0.43 -5.03 -7.86
N THR A 73 1.43 -5.92 -7.89
CA THR A 73 2.78 -5.66 -7.36
C THR A 73 3.79 -5.63 -8.47
N VAL A 74 4.69 -4.65 -8.47
CA VAL A 74 5.75 -4.51 -9.47
C VAL A 74 7.09 -4.21 -8.77
N PRO A 75 8.21 -4.84 -9.18
CA PRO A 75 9.52 -4.45 -8.68
C PRO A 75 9.86 -3.00 -9.07
N GLY A 76 10.37 -2.22 -8.11
CA GLY A 76 10.70 -0.81 -8.34
C GLY A 76 9.48 0.10 -8.39
N SER A 77 9.61 1.25 -9.08
CA SER A 77 8.59 2.31 -9.11
C SER A 77 7.50 2.06 -10.14
N ILE A 78 6.29 2.53 -9.85
CA ILE A 78 5.19 2.59 -10.82
C ILE A 78 5.44 3.75 -11.80
N ASN A 79 5.42 3.44 -13.09
CA ASN A 79 5.45 4.42 -14.18
C ASN A 79 4.11 4.39 -14.94
N THR A 80 3.98 5.24 -15.96
CA THR A 80 2.75 5.34 -16.77
C THR A 80 2.35 4.00 -17.39
N GLU A 81 3.28 3.24 -17.95
CA GLU A 81 3.00 1.96 -18.61
C GLU A 81 2.50 0.90 -17.63
N VAL A 82 3.13 0.83 -16.46
CA VAL A 82 2.70 -0.04 -15.36
C VAL A 82 1.29 0.35 -14.90
N PHE A 83 1.02 1.64 -14.73
CA PHE A 83 -0.31 2.09 -14.31
C PHE A 83 -1.39 1.83 -15.38
N LEU A 84 -1.05 1.99 -16.66
CA LEU A 84 -1.97 1.64 -17.75
C LEU A 84 -2.30 0.15 -17.75
N THR A 85 -1.31 -0.71 -17.48
CA THR A 85 -1.52 -2.15 -17.32
C THR A 85 -2.43 -2.45 -16.14
N TYR A 86 -2.37 -1.67 -15.07
CA TYR A 86 -3.23 -1.85 -13.89
C TYR A 86 -4.70 -1.51 -14.14
N VAL A 87 -4.99 -0.48 -14.96
CA VAL A 87 -6.35 0.00 -15.20
C VAL A 87 -7.03 -0.61 -16.43
N THR A 88 -6.34 -1.51 -17.15
CA THR A 88 -6.82 -2.20 -18.36
C THR A 88 -7.18 -3.64 -18.04
#